data_AF-A0A931C568-F1
#
_entry.id   AF-A0A931C568-F1
#
_cell.length_a   1.000
_cell.length_b   1.000
_cell.length_c   1.000
_cell.angle_alpha   90.00
_cell.angle_beta   90.00
_cell.angle_gamma   90.00
#
_symmetry.space_group_name_H-M   'P 1'
#
loop_
_entity.id
_entity.type
_entity.pdbx_description
1 polymer ?
#
loop_
_entity_poly.entity_id
_entity_poly.type
_entity_poly.pdbx_seq_one_letter_code
_entity_poly.pdbx_strand_id
1 'polypeptide(L)' 'MPYAVLRAGDVVQVGAEASVQFSGDRGLLFRIIRIDKRLTYDGWLWLDGYVLGPAGNAMQRRRIFVRRDGLQAVKART' A
#
# COMPACT_ATOMS: atom_id res chain seq x y z
N MET A 1 14.71 12.48 3.60
CA MET A 1 14.87 11.15 2.96
C MET A 1 14.03 11.16 1.69
N PRO A 2 14.57 10.92 0.49
CA PRO A 2 13.73 10.83 -0.70
C PRO A 2 12.82 9.61 -0.55
N TYR A 3 11.51 9.85 -0.46
CA TYR A 3 10.50 8.80 -0.42
C TYR A 3 10.68 7.86 -1.61
N ALA A 4 10.61 6.54 -1.38
CA ALA A 4 10.54 5.58 -2.48
C ALA A 4 9.41 6.00 -3.45
N VAL A 5 9.73 6.06 -4.75
CA VAL A 5 8.76 6.47 -5.77
C VAL A 5 7.81 5.31 -6.02
N LEU A 6 6.64 5.34 -5.37
CA LEU A 6 5.56 4.38 -5.59
C LEU A 6 4.99 4.50 -7.01
N ARG A 7 4.66 3.36 -7.62
CA ARG A 7 4.11 3.24 -8.97
C ARG A 7 3.00 2.18 -9.01
N ALA A 8 2.20 2.22 -10.07
CA ALA A 8 1.31 1.10 -10.37
C ALA A 8 2.15 -0.16 -10.67
N GLY A 9 1.69 -1.31 -10.19
CA GLY A 9 2.39 -2.59 -10.24
C GLY A 9 3.15 -2.91 -8.95
N ASP A 10 3.59 -1.90 -8.19
CA ASP A 10 4.31 -2.10 -6.93
C ASP A 10 3.46 -2.89 -5.93
N VAL A 11 4.12 -3.79 -5.21
CA VAL A 11 3.52 -4.48 -4.06
C VAL A 11 4.09 -3.88 -2.79
N VAL A 12 3.21 -3.46 -1.89
CA VAL A 12 3.57 -2.87 -0.60
C VAL A 12 2.95 -3.66 0.54
N GLN A 13 3.67 -3.78 1.63
CA GLN A 13 3.10 -4.17 2.91
C GLN A 13 2.46 -2.94 3.57
N VAL A 14 1.21 -3.08 3.95
CA VAL A 14 0.41 -2.07 4.64
C VAL A 14 0.17 -2.54 6.06
N GLY A 15 0.63 -1.77 7.04
CA GLY A 15 0.48 -2.05 8.46
C GLY A 15 0.19 -0.80 9.29
N ALA A 16 0.34 -0.90 10.61
CA ALA A 16 0.04 0.18 11.55
C ALA A 16 0.75 1.51 11.23
N GLU A 17 1.99 1.45 10.77
CA GLU A 17 2.78 2.63 10.36
C GLU A 17 2.14 3.40 9.20
N ALA A 18 1.44 2.69 8.31
CA ALA A 18 0.74 3.27 7.17
C ALA A 18 -0.63 3.81 7.57
N SER A 19 -1.34 3.12 8.47
CA SER A 19 -2.58 3.59 9.10
C SER A 19 -2.98 2.64 10.24
N VAL A 20 -3.50 3.18 11.33
CA VAL A 20 -3.98 2.42 12.50
C VAL A 20 -5.07 1.39 12.15
N GLN A 21 -5.77 1.56 11.03
CA GLN A 21 -6.77 0.60 10.53
C GLN A 21 -6.17 -0.77 10.18
N PHE A 22 -4.86 -0.82 9.90
CA PHE A 22 -4.13 -2.03 9.52
C PHE A 22 -3.22 -2.55 10.64
N SER A 23 -3.56 -2.28 11.91
CA SER A 23 -2.84 -2.81 13.06
C SER A 23 -3.18 -4.28 13.34
N GLY A 24 -2.21 -5.00 13.94
CA GLY A 24 -2.32 -6.42 14.26
C GLY A 24 -2.57 -7.28 13.02
N ASP A 25 -3.51 -8.20 13.12
CA ASP A 25 -3.85 -9.17 12.05
C ASP A 25 -4.57 -8.54 10.84
N ARG A 26 -4.78 -7.21 10.84
CA ARG A 26 -5.38 -6.46 9.73
C ARG A 26 -4.35 -5.95 8.72
N GLY A 27 -3.06 -6.18 8.97
CA GLY A 27 -2.01 -5.91 7.99
C GLY A 27 -2.23 -6.70 6.70
N LEU A 28 -1.80 -6.15 5.57
CA LEU A 28 -2.04 -6.77 4.26
C LEU A 28 -0.91 -6.49 3.26
N LEU A 29 -0.81 -7.35 2.26
CA LEU A 29 -0.05 -7.09 1.03
C LEU A 29 -0.98 -6.46 0.00
N PHE A 30 -0.53 -5.38 -0.61
CA PHE A 30 -1.33 -4.59 -1.54
C PHE A 30 -0.58 -4.34 -2.84
N ARG A 31 -1.15 -4.77 -3.97
CA ARG A 31 -0.66 -4.43 -5.31
C ARG A 31 -1.34 -3.16 -5.78
N ILE A 32 -0.55 -2.11 -5.99
CA ILE A 32 -1.02 -0.80 -6.44
C ILE A 32 -1.43 -0.88 -7.91
N ILE A 33 -2.59 -0.34 -8.26
CA ILE A 33 -3.00 -0.14 -9.67
C ILE A 33 -3.16 1.33 -10.01
N ARG A 34 -3.48 2.18 -9.03
CA ARG A 34 -3.57 3.64 -9.20
C ARG A 34 -3.17 4.35 -7.91
N ILE A 35 -2.48 5.47 -8.07
CA ILE A 35 -2.11 6.37 -6.98
C ILE A 35 -2.84 7.68 -7.19
N ASP A 36 -3.66 8.09 -6.23
CA ASP A 36 -4.19 9.43 -6.20
C ASP A 36 -3.25 10.34 -5.41
N LYS A 37 -2.60 11.27 -6.11
CA LYS A 37 -1.63 12.20 -5.54
C LYS A 37 -2.26 13.51 -5.08
N ARG A 38 -3.59 13.66 -5.11
CA ARG A 38 -4.25 14.85 -4.56
C ARG A 38 -3.89 14.93 -3.08
N LEU A 39 -3.01 15.86 -2.74
CA LEU A 39 -2.55 16.15 -1.38
C LEU A 39 -3.72 16.75 -0.60
N THR A 40 -4.61 15.90 -0.09
CA THR A 40 -5.59 16.34 0.91
C THR A 40 -4.92 16.57 2.25
N TYR A 41 -3.88 15.79 2.57
CA TYR A 41 -3.06 15.92 3.77
C TYR A 41 -1.62 15.53 3.44
N ASP A 42 -0.64 16.30 3.95
CA ASP A 42 0.77 16.05 3.69
C ASP A 42 1.20 14.65 4.14
N GLY A 43 1.96 13.95 3.30
CA GLY A 43 2.40 12.57 3.53
C GLY A 43 1.31 11.48 3.39
N TRP A 44 0.04 11.83 3.16
CA TRP A 44 -1.04 10.87 2.94
C TRP A 44 -1.46 10.80 1.48
N LEU A 45 -1.96 9.64 1.05
CA LEU A 45 -2.44 9.42 -0.31
C LEU A 45 -3.48 8.32 -0.38
N TRP A 46 -4.29 8.36 -1.45
CA TRP A 46 -5.19 7.26 -1.77
C TRP A 46 -4.51 6.27 -2.71
N LEU A 47 -4.63 4.99 -2.38
CA LEU A 47 -4.24 3.88 -3.26
C LEU A 47 -5.49 3.12 -3.69
N ASP A 48 -5.62 2.88 -4.99
CA ASP A 48 -6.46 1.80 -5.50
C ASP A 48 -5.57 0.61 -5.84
N GLY A 49 -6.07 -0.59 -5.58
CA GLY A 49 -5.29 -1.81 -5.79
C GLY A 49 -5.97 -3.07 -5.29
N TYR A 50 -5.19 -4.14 -5.24
CA TYR A 50 -5.65 -5.46 -4.83
C TYR A 50 -4.97 -5.92 -3.55
N VAL A 51 -5.76 -6.42 -2.60
CA VAL A 51 -5.25 -7.23 -1.50
C VAL A 51 -4.77 -8.56 -2.08
N LEU A 52 -3.53 -8.94 -1.74
CA LEU A 52 -2.94 -10.18 -2.19
C LEU A 52 -3.11 -11.27 -1.14
N GLY A 53 -3.43 -12.48 -1.60
CA GLY A 53 -3.39 -13.68 -0.79
C GLY A 53 -1.96 -14.21 -0.59
N PRO A 54 -1.78 -15.26 0.22
CA PRO A 54 -0.47 -15.88 0.46
C PRO A 54 0.23 -16.37 -0.81
N ALA A 55 -0.54 -16.77 -1.83
CA ALA A 55 -0.03 -17.18 -3.14
C ALA A 55 0.26 -16.00 -4.09
N GLY A 56 0.11 -14.75 -3.64
CA GLY A 56 0.32 -13.55 -4.46
C GLY A 56 -0.79 -13.25 -5.47
N ASN A 57 -1.89 -14.01 -5.43
CA ASN A 57 -3.08 -13.80 -6.23
C ASN A 57 -3.90 -12.62 -5.70
N ALA A 58 -4.54 -11.87 -6.60
CA ALA A 58 -5.45 -10.79 -6.22
C ALA A 58 -6.75 -11.37 -5.66
N MET A 59 -7.04 -11.08 -4.39
CA MET A 59 -8.25 -11.57 -3.71
C MET A 59 -9.38 -10.54 -3.69
N GLN A 60 -9.04 -9.27 -3.44
CA GLN A 60 -10.05 -8.20 -3.29
C GLN A 60 -9.51 -6.88 -3.81
N ARG A 61 -10.32 -6.15 -4.61
CA ARG A 61 -10.01 -4.76 -4.98
C ARG A 61 -10.47 -3.81 -3.87
N ARG A 62 -9.60 -2.89 -3.45
CA ARG A 62 -9.92 -1.88 -2.41
C ARG A 62 -9.34 -0.52 -2.77
N ARG A 63 -9.94 0.52 -2.20
CA ARG A 63 -9.37 1.87 -2.10
C ARG A 63 -8.99 2.13 -0.65
N ILE A 64 -7.75 2.53 -0.38
CA ILE A 64 -7.23 2.76 0.98
C ILE A 64 -6.58 4.14 1.10
N PHE A 65 -6.66 4.75 2.27
CA PHE A 65 -6.02 6.02 2.61
C PHE A 65 -4.91 5.77 3.64
N VAL A 66 -3.67 6.06 3.27
CA VAL A 66 -2.48 5.64 4.02
C VAL A 66 -1.40 6.72 4.03
N ARG A 67 -0.56 6.69 5.06
CA ARG A 67 0.69 7.43 5.14
C ARG A 67 1.73 6.76 4.24
N ARG A 68 2.36 7.56 3.39
CA ARG A 68 3.40 7.11 2.47
C ARG A 68 4.59 6.48 3.20
N ASP A 69 5.02 7.10 4.29
CA ASP A 69 6.20 6.68 5.06
C ASP A 69 6.03 5.34 5.78
N GLY A 70 4.79 4.94 6.03
CA GLY A 70 4.50 3.66 6.65
C GLY A 70 4.46 2.48 5.68
N LEU A 71 4.52 2.73 4.37
CA LEU A 71 4.48 1.69 3.36
C LEU A 71 5.86 1.07 3.14
N GLN A 72 5.92 -0.25 3.18
CA GLN A 72 7.15 -1.01 2.93
C GLN A 72 7.06 -1.70 1.58
N ALA A 73 7.96 -1.36 0.66
CA ALA A 73 8.01 -2.01 -0.66
C ALA A 73 8.48 -3.46 -0.52
N VAL A 74 7.74 -4.39 -1.13
CA VAL A 74 8.14 -5.80 -1.18
C VAL A 74 8.93 -6.02 -2.46
N LYS A 75 10.20 -6.40 -2.32
CA LYS A 75 10.99 -6.85 -3.48
C LYS A 75 10.39 -8.17 -3.97
N ALA A 76 10.05 -8.25 -5.25
CA ALA A 76 9.81 -9.53 -5.89
C ALA A 76 11.11 -10.36 -5.75
N ARG A 77 11.05 -11.52 -5.09
CA ARG A 77 12.12 -12.50 -5.22
C ARG A 77 12.08 -12.95 -6.69
N THR A 78 13.14 -12.63 -7.43
CA THR A 78 13.43 -13.24 -8.73
C THR A 78 13.73 -14.71 -8.54
#